data_AF-A0A965LKJ7-F1
#
_entry.id   AF-A0A965LKJ7-F1
#
_cell.length_a   1.000
_cell.length_b   1.000
_cell.length_c   1.000
_cell.angle_alpha   90.00
_cell.angle_beta   90.00
_cell.angle_gamma   90.00
#
_symmetry.space_group_name_H-M   'P 1'
#
loop_
_entity.id
_entity.type
_entity.pdbx_description
1 polymer ?
#
loop_
_entity_poly.entity_id
_entity_poly.type
_entity_poly.pdbx_seq_one_letter_code
_entity_poly.pdbx_strand_id
1 'polypeptide(L)'
;EERASWSYQGIVAYSKICTHVGCPVALYEQHTHHLLCPCHQSTFDLVDGCKVVFGPATRPLPQLPITVDAEGYLIAQSDFHEPVGPSFWDRSVK
;
A
#
# COMPACT_ATOMS: atom_id res chain seq x y z
N GLU A 1 -12.67 -7.79 0.84
CA GLU A 1 -13.34 -7.74 2.17
C GLU A 1 -12.34 -7.81 3.33
N GLU A 2 -11.36 -8.71 3.31
CA GLU A 2 -10.38 -8.87 4.41
C GLU A 2 -9.54 -7.61 4.72
N ARG A 3 -9.18 -6.81 3.70
CA ARG A 3 -8.38 -5.58 3.87
C ARG A 3 -9.13 -4.42 4.54
N ALA A 4 -10.46 -4.44 4.57
CA ALA A 4 -11.24 -3.38 5.20
C ALA A 4 -10.99 -3.34 6.73
N SER A 5 -10.83 -4.51 7.35
CA SER A 5 -10.51 -4.65 8.78
C SER A 5 -9.06 -4.30 9.15
N TRP A 6 -8.19 -4.04 8.18
CA TRP A 6 -6.78 -3.68 8.41
C TRP A 6 -6.57 -2.18 8.60
N SER A 7 -7.65 -1.40 8.57
CA SER A 7 -7.68 0.04 8.80
C SER A 7 -8.14 0.36 10.22
N TYR A 8 -7.76 1.52 10.74
CA TYR A 8 -8.23 2.01 12.03
C TYR A 8 -8.91 3.38 11.85
N GLN A 9 -10.24 3.43 11.97
CA GLN A 9 -11.04 4.66 11.88
C GLN A 9 -10.70 5.53 10.64
N GLY A 10 -10.56 4.91 9.47
CA GLY A 10 -10.20 5.61 8.22
C GLY A 10 -8.70 5.83 8.01
N ILE A 11 -7.86 5.50 8.99
CA ILE A 11 -6.40 5.46 8.84
C ILE A 11 -6.02 4.15 8.14
N VAL A 12 -5.25 4.28 7.07
CA VAL A 12 -4.69 3.16 6.31
C VAL A 12 -3.17 3.28 6.23
N ALA A 13 -2.49 2.13 6.21
CA ALA A 13 -1.04 2.06 6.09
C ALA A 13 -0.66 1.17 4.92
N TYR A 14 0.20 1.66 4.02
CA TYR A 14 0.67 0.92 2.85
C TYR A 14 2.20 1.02 2.74
N SER A 15 2.81 0.02 2.11
CA SER A 15 4.22 0.11 1.75
C SER A 15 4.45 1.23 0.72
N LYS A 16 5.51 2.00 0.92
CA LYS A 16 5.99 2.98 -0.06
C LYS A 16 6.83 2.37 -1.18
N ILE A 17 7.13 1.07 -1.15
CA ILE A 17 7.97 0.46 -2.18
C ILE A 17 7.11 0.10 -3.39
N CYS A 18 7.31 0.82 -4.50
CA CYS A 18 6.56 0.61 -5.74
C CYS A 18 6.70 -0.85 -6.22
N THR A 19 5.57 -1.47 -6.55
CA THR A 19 5.49 -2.86 -7.01
C THR A 19 6.02 -3.10 -8.43
N HIS A 20 6.38 -2.04 -9.14
CA HIS A 20 7.06 -2.12 -10.44
C HIS A 20 8.55 -2.47 -10.25
N VAL A 21 9.39 -1.46 -9.96
CA VAL A 21 10.86 -1.61 -9.84
C VAL A 21 11.42 -1.01 -8.54
N GLY A 22 10.58 -0.86 -7.51
CA GLY A 22 11.05 -0.64 -6.13
C GLY A 22 11.31 0.80 -5.73
N CYS A 23 11.07 1.77 -6.61
CA CYS A 23 11.17 3.19 -6.24
C CYS A 23 10.23 3.56 -5.08
N PRO A 24 10.62 4.50 -4.21
CA PRO A 24 9.72 5.06 -3.20
C PRO A 24 8.55 5.81 -3.85
N VAL A 25 7.33 5.38 -3.55
CA VAL A 25 6.09 6.09 -3.81
C VAL A 25 5.99 7.23 -2.80
N ALA A 26 6.20 8.46 -3.26
CA ALA A 26 6.44 9.60 -2.39
C ALA A 26 5.57 10.83 -2.69
N LEU A 27 4.82 10.81 -3.79
CA LEU A 27 3.94 11.92 -4.19
C LEU A 27 2.50 11.56 -3.84
N TYR A 28 1.79 12.47 -3.17
CA TYR A 28 0.41 12.30 -2.75
C TYR A 28 -0.44 13.45 -3.30
N GLU A 29 -1.49 13.11 -4.04
CA GLU A 29 -2.47 14.05 -4.56
C GLU A 29 -3.64 14.17 -3.58
N GLN A 30 -3.75 15.32 -2.91
CA GLN A 30 -4.68 15.50 -1.80
C GLN A 30 -6.16 15.44 -2.20
N HIS A 31 -6.50 15.85 -3.44
CA HIS A 31 -7.90 15.94 -3.89
C HIS A 31 -8.48 14.59 -4.31
N THR A 32 -7.67 13.73 -4.92
CA THR A 32 -8.07 12.43 -5.46
C THR A 32 -7.68 11.28 -4.55
N HIS A 33 -6.84 11.53 -3.56
CA HIS A 33 -6.20 10.52 -2.73
C HIS A 33 -5.31 9.54 -3.52
N HIS A 34 -4.78 9.97 -4.66
CA HIS A 34 -3.83 9.16 -5.41
C HIS A 34 -2.41 9.25 -4.82
N LEU A 35 -1.72 8.12 -4.82
CA LEU A 35 -0.28 8.05 -4.63
C LEU A 35 0.42 7.84 -5.97
N LEU A 36 1.48 8.61 -6.22
CA LEU A 36 2.23 8.55 -7.47
C LEU A 36 3.69 8.14 -7.20
N CYS A 37 4.16 7.17 -7.97
CA CYS A 37 5.57 6.80 -8.06
C CYS A 37 6.28 7.76 -9.03
N PRO A 38 7.28 8.54 -8.58
CA PRO A 38 7.93 9.55 -9.42
C PRO A 38 8.78 8.96 -10.56
N CYS A 39 9.18 7.70 -10.47
CA CYS A 39 10.09 7.09 -11.46
C CYS A 39 9.41 6.83 -12.82
N HIS A 40 8.23 6.21 -12.79
CA HIS A 40 7.51 5.78 -14.00
C HIS A 40 6.00 6.06 -13.93
N GLN A 41 5.62 6.94 -13.00
CA GLN A 41 4.27 7.48 -12.88
C GLN A 41 3.19 6.41 -12.61
N SER A 42 3.56 5.28 -12.01
CA SER A 42 2.54 4.37 -11.48
C SER A 42 1.70 5.08 -10.44
N THR A 43 0.39 5.07 -10.63
CA THR A 43 -0.58 5.75 -9.76
C THR A 43 -1.41 4.71 -9.04
N PHE A 44 -1.56 4.88 -7.73
CA PHE A 44 -2.25 3.97 -6.83
C PHE A 44 -3.40 4.72 -6.15
N ASP A 45 -4.58 4.11 -6.09
CA ASP A 45 -5.78 4.69 -5.50
C ASP A 45 -5.94 4.26 -4.03
N LEU A 46 -5.73 5.19 -3.08
CA LEU A 46 -5.77 4.88 -1.65
C LEU A 46 -7.15 4.48 -1.15
N VAL A 47 -8.21 5.04 -1.74
CA VAL A 47 -9.57 4.79 -1.26
C VAL A 47 -10.06 3.41 -1.70
N ASP A 48 -9.42 2.81 -2.69
CA ASP A 48 -9.70 1.46 -3.18
C ASP A 48 -8.46 0.55 -3.12
N GLY A 49 -7.96 0.33 -1.89
CA GLY A 49 -6.99 -0.74 -1.63
C GLY A 49 -5.59 -0.52 -2.23
N CYS A 50 -5.23 0.71 -2.57
CA CYS A 50 -4.04 1.05 -3.38
C CYS A 50 -4.01 0.32 -4.73
N LYS A 51 -5.15 0.05 -5.36
CA LYS A 51 -5.18 -0.52 -6.72
C LYS A 51 -4.39 0.36 -7.68
N VAL A 52 -3.76 -0.25 -8.68
CA VAL A 52 -3.09 0.52 -9.74
C VAL A 52 -4.15 1.09 -10.68
N VAL A 53 -4.12 2.40 -10.89
CA VAL A 53 -5.02 3.10 -11.82
C VAL A 53 -4.30 3.64 -13.06
N PHE A 54 -2.97 3.73 -13.01
CA PHE A 54 -2.15 4.16 -14.16
C PHE A 54 -0.69 3.68 -14.04
N GLY A 55 0.03 3.66 -15.17
CA GLY A 55 1.46 3.36 -15.26
C GLY A 55 1.79 1.87 -15.27
N PRO A 56 3.10 1.51 -15.20
CA PRO A 56 3.57 0.15 -15.46
C PRO A 56 3.46 -0.84 -14.29
N ALA A 57 3.14 -0.39 -13.07
CA ALA A 57 2.88 -1.31 -11.97
C ALA A 57 1.64 -2.15 -12.30
N THR A 58 1.66 -3.44 -11.96
CA THR A 58 0.54 -4.35 -12.23
C THR A 58 -0.13 -4.86 -10.96
N ARG A 59 0.32 -4.39 -9.79
CA ARG A 59 -0.13 -4.86 -8.48
C ARG A 59 -0.33 -3.72 -7.50
N PRO A 60 -1.34 -3.81 -6.62
CA PRO A 60 -1.55 -2.84 -5.55
C PRO A 60 -0.33 -2.73 -4.63
N LEU A 61 -0.21 -1.61 -3.92
CA LEU A 61 0.74 -1.53 -2.80
C LEU A 61 0.25 -2.44 -1.66
N PRO A 62 1.14 -3.23 -1.02
CA PRO A 62 0.77 -4.02 0.15
C PRO A 62 0.30 -3.14 1.30
N GLN A 63 -0.83 -3.51 1.91
CA GLN A 63 -1.39 -2.86 3.09
C GLN A 63 -0.85 -3.50 4.36
N LEU A 64 -0.51 -2.68 5.36
CA LEU A 64 -0.09 -3.13 6.69
C LEU A 64 -1.30 -3.09 7.64
N PRO A 65 -1.67 -4.21 8.28
CA PRO A 65 -2.72 -4.21 9.30
C PRO A 65 -2.31 -3.39 10.51
N ILE A 66 -3.12 -2.41 10.88
CA ILE A 66 -2.83 -1.49 11.99
C ILE A 66 -3.98 -1.41 12.99
N THR A 67 -3.64 -1.10 14.24
CA THR A 67 -4.59 -0.76 15.30
C THR A 67 -3.97 0.26 16.25
N VAL A 68 -4.65 0.56 17.35
CA VAL A 68 -4.16 1.42 18.41
C VAL A 68 -4.01 0.62 19.70
N ASP A 69 -2.89 0.81 20.42
CA ASP A 69 -2.67 0.19 21.74
C ASP A 69 -3.42 0.91 22.88
N ALA A 70 -3.22 0.47 24.12
CA ALA A 70 -3.92 1.02 25.27
C ALA A 70 -3.52 2.48 25.58
N GLU A 71 -2.32 2.87 25.17
CA GLU A 71 -1.77 4.21 25.35
C GLU A 71 -2.14 5.17 24.22
N GLY A 72 -2.71 4.67 23.13
CA GLY A 72 -3.17 5.49 22.00
C GLY A 72 -2.21 5.54 20.81
N TYR A 73 -1.16 4.72 20.77
CA TYR A 73 -0.21 4.68 19.66
C TYR A 73 -0.65 3.73 18.56
N LEU A 74 -0.39 4.12 17.31
CA LEU A 74 -0.57 3.23 16.17
C LEU A 74 0.46 2.10 16.20
N ILE A 75 -0.02 0.86 16.16
CA ILE A 75 0.79 -0.35 16.11
C ILE A 75 0.43 -1.21 14.91
N ALA A 76 1.39 -1.97 14.39
CA ALA A 76 1.12 -3.01 13.41
C ALA A 76 0.59 -4.26 14.12
N GLN A 77 -0.48 -4.86 13.58
CA GLN A 77 -1.05 -6.10 14.13
C GLN A 77 -0.31 -7.36 13.64
N SER A 78 0.38 -7.25 12.50
CA SER A 78 1.18 -8.31 11.89
C SER A 78 2.10 -7.73 10.80
N ASP A 79 2.87 -8.59 10.16
CA ASP A 79 3.64 -8.26 8.95
C ASP A 79 2.72 -8.03 7.73
N PHE A 80 3.32 -7.72 6.58
CA PHE A 80 2.59 -7.77 5.31
C PHE A 80 2.20 -9.21 4.94
N HIS A 81 0.96 -9.37 4.48
CA HIS A 81 0.44 -10.66 3.98
C HIS A 81 0.84 -10.95 2.52
N GLU A 82 1.53 -10.02 1.86
CA GLU A 82 2.11 -10.22 0.54
C GLU A 82 3.51 -9.61 0.44
N PRO A 83 4.36 -10.11 -0.47
CA PRO A 83 5.71 -9.57 -0.62
C PRO A 83 5.71 -8.09 -1.02
N VAL A 84 6.58 -7.32 -0.37
CA VAL A 84 6.78 -5.91 -0.61
C VAL A 84 7.68 -5.67 -1.81
N GLY A 85 7.31 -4.69 -2.65
CA GLY A 85 8.13 -4.22 -3.77
C GLY A 85 7.93 -5.02 -5.07
N PRO A 86 8.94 -5.05 -5.95
CA PRO A 86 8.87 -5.70 -7.27
C PRO A 86 8.50 -7.17 -7.23
N SER A 87 7.89 -7.65 -8.33
CA SER A 87 7.62 -9.08 -8.50
C SER A 87 8.91 -9.88 -8.69
N PHE A 88 8.88 -11.14 -8.27
CA PHE A 88 9.92 -12.14 -8.50
C PHE A 88 9.26 -13.47 -8.85
N TRP A 89 10.05 -14.44 -9.33
CA TRP A 89 9.56 -15.67 -9.94
C TRP A 89 8.66 -16.50 -9.00
N ASP A 90 9.09 -16.72 -7.75
CA ASP A 90 8.36 -17.55 -6.78
C ASP A 90 7.42 -16.74 -5.86
N ARG A 91 6.87 -15.62 -6.35
CA ARG A 91 5.98 -14.78 -5.55
C ARG A 91 4.63 -15.48 -5.31
N SER A 92 4.35 -15.85 -4.06
CA SER A 92 3.03 -16.26 -3.58
C SER A 92 2.40 -15.22 -2.65
N VAL A 93 1.07 -15.23 -2.54
CA VAL A 93 0.33 -14.52 -1.49
C VAL A 93 0.25 -15.47 -0.28
N LYS A 94 0.52 -14.96 0.93
CA LYS A 94 0.39 -15.75 2.16
C LYS A 94 -1.06 -15.79 2.61
#